data_AF-A0A8I1ZN02-F1
#
_entry.id   AF-A0A8I1ZN02-F1
#
_cell.length_a   1.000
_cell.length_b   1.000
_cell.length_c   1.000
_cell.angle_alpha   90.00
_cell.angle_beta   90.00
_cell.angle_gamma   90.00
#
_symmetry.space_group_name_H-M   'P 1'
#
loop_
_entity.id
_entity.type
_entity.pdbx_description
1 polymer ?
#
loop_
_entity_poly.entity_id
_entity_poly.type
_entity_poly.pdbx_seq_one_letter_code
_entity_poly.pdbx_strand_id
1 'polypeptide(L)'
;MSMDSRELMTFARDRLRGRWGVAAATFLLYLVLSFLLNAIPKVGWVCSFLVAGPLLVGLHIFCLAIARQRYHAAGQLFEGFTTFANGLVAYILTTIFIFLWSLLLIVPGIMAAFSYAMTFFILADDRTVDGLEAIRRSKAMMYGHRWRLCCLVGRFTGWILLGLVTFGIGFLWVGPYLMVSVAKFYDELKGSGHSFPQPYREMTPGA
;
A
#
# COMPACT_ATOMS: atom_id res chain seq x y z
N MET A 1 -3.80 -22.31 -6.08
CA MET A 1 -4.55 -21.74 -7.22
C MET A 1 -4.57 -20.22 -7.03
N SER A 2 -3.94 -19.49 -7.95
CA SER A 2 -3.85 -18.03 -7.88
C SER A 2 -5.16 -17.39 -8.36
N MET A 3 -5.77 -16.49 -7.59
CA MET A 3 -7.06 -15.91 -7.98
C MET A 3 -6.91 -15.01 -9.20
N ASP A 4 -7.92 -14.99 -10.07
CA ASP A 4 -7.98 -14.03 -11.17
C ASP A 4 -8.27 -12.62 -10.63
N SER A 5 -7.95 -11.60 -11.43
CA SER A 5 -8.22 -10.22 -11.13
C SER A 5 -9.71 -9.95 -10.84
N ARG A 6 -10.62 -10.68 -11.51
CA ARG A 6 -12.08 -10.60 -11.23
C ARG A 6 -12.46 -11.12 -9.86
N GLU A 7 -11.81 -12.20 -9.44
CA GLU A 7 -12.08 -12.83 -8.15
C GLU A 7 -11.54 -11.96 -7.01
N LEU A 8 -10.37 -11.33 -7.19
CA LEU A 8 -9.81 -10.35 -6.25
C LEU A 8 -10.72 -9.12 -6.07
N MET A 9 -11.29 -8.63 -7.17
CA MET A 9 -12.30 -7.57 -7.15
C MET A 9 -13.57 -8.02 -6.43
N THR A 10 -14.09 -9.20 -6.75
CA THR A 10 -15.30 -9.74 -6.12
C THR A 10 -15.11 -9.92 -4.61
N PHE A 11 -13.97 -10.49 -4.20
CA PHE A 11 -13.58 -10.63 -2.80
C PHE A 11 -13.54 -9.29 -2.08
N ALA A 12 -12.89 -8.28 -2.65
CA ALA A 12 -12.79 -6.97 -2.03
C ALA A 12 -14.16 -6.33 -1.83
N ARG A 13 -15.05 -6.46 -2.82
CA ARG A 13 -16.42 -5.97 -2.73
C ARG A 13 -17.17 -6.66 -1.60
N ASP A 14 -17.03 -7.98 -1.48
CA ASP A 14 -17.69 -8.76 -0.43
C ASP A 14 -17.15 -8.43 0.96
N ARG A 15 -15.84 -8.19 1.08
CA ARG A 15 -15.21 -7.74 2.33
C ARG A 15 -15.61 -6.34 2.75
N LEU A 16 -15.91 -5.47 1.79
CA LEU A 16 -16.37 -4.10 2.03
C LEU A 16 -17.89 -3.99 2.25
N ARG A 17 -18.68 -5.01 1.91
CA ARG A 17 -20.13 -5.03 2.20
C ARG A 17 -20.38 -4.81 3.69
N GLY A 18 -21.21 -3.82 4.01
CA GLY A 18 -21.50 -3.39 5.39
C GLY A 18 -20.42 -2.49 6.04
N ARG A 19 -19.27 -2.27 5.39
CA ARG A 19 -18.13 -1.50 5.94
C ARG A 19 -17.73 -0.31 5.08
N TRP A 20 -18.43 -0.08 3.97
CA TRP A 20 -18.19 1.04 3.06
C TRP A 20 -18.16 2.39 3.77
N GLY A 21 -19.01 2.60 4.78
CA GLY A 21 -19.01 3.84 5.57
C GLY A 21 -17.67 4.08 6.28
N VAL A 22 -17.16 3.08 7.00
CA VAL A 22 -15.87 3.18 7.70
C VAL A 22 -14.72 3.28 6.70
N ALA A 23 -14.76 2.52 5.60
CA ALA A 23 -13.73 2.57 4.57
C ALA A 23 -13.65 3.94 3.88
N ALA A 24 -14.79 4.50 3.47
CA ALA A 24 -14.88 5.83 2.89
C ALA A 24 -14.47 6.91 3.91
N ALA A 25 -14.88 6.77 5.18
CA ALA A 25 -14.48 7.70 6.24
C ALA A 25 -12.96 7.68 6.48
N THR A 26 -12.32 6.52 6.50
CA THR A 26 -10.86 6.40 6.63
C THR A 26 -10.13 7.05 5.44
N PHE A 27 -10.59 6.78 4.21
CA PHE A 27 -10.01 7.41 3.02
C PHE A 27 -10.23 8.94 3.01
N LEU A 28 -11.42 9.39 3.40
CA LEU A 28 -11.72 10.81 3.53
C LEU A 28 -10.84 11.46 4.60
N LEU A 29 -10.65 10.81 5.75
CA LEU A 29 -9.76 11.28 6.81
C LEU A 29 -8.31 11.40 6.31
N TYR A 30 -7.82 10.41 5.56
CA TYR A 30 -6.51 10.46 4.91
C TYR A 30 -6.39 11.66 3.97
N LEU A 31 -7.39 11.89 3.11
CA LEU A 31 -7.41 12.98 2.14
C LEU A 31 -7.48 14.35 2.83
N VAL A 32 -8.36 14.51 3.83
CA VAL A 32 -8.51 15.76 4.60
C VAL A 32 -7.22 16.06 5.35
N LEU A 33 -6.62 15.08 6.03
CA LEU A 33 -5.36 15.28 6.74
C LEU A 33 -4.24 15.69 5.78
N SER A 34 -4.14 15.03 4.62
CA SER A 34 -3.17 15.36 3.58
C SER A 34 -3.38 16.77 3.01
N PHE A 35 -4.64 17.18 2.80
CA PHE A 35 -4.99 18.50 2.31
C PHE A 35 -4.68 19.60 3.34
N LEU A 36 -5.07 19.40 4.60
CA LEU A 36 -4.84 20.34 5.69
C LEU A 36 -3.34 20.55 5.95
N LEU A 37 -2.53 19.48 5.90
CA LEU A 37 -1.08 19.60 6.07
C LEU A 37 -0.45 20.41 4.93
N ASN A 38 -0.90 20.22 3.68
CA ASN A 38 -0.39 21.00 2.54
C ASN A 38 -0.88 22.46 2.53
N ALA A 39 -2.02 22.76 3.15
CA ALA A 39 -2.55 24.12 3.24
C ALA A 39 -1.72 25.06 4.14
N ILE A 40 -0.81 24.51 4.97
CA ILE A 40 0.06 25.31 5.84
C ILE A 40 1.12 26.04 4.98
N PRO A 41 1.15 27.38 4.99
CA PRO A 41 2.10 28.14 4.17
C PRO A 41 3.56 27.81 4.52
N LYS A 42 4.43 27.77 3.50
CA LYS A 42 5.90 27.61 3.59
C LYS A 42 6.42 26.27 4.12
N VAL A 43 5.74 25.64 5.10
CA VAL A 43 6.21 24.42 5.79
C VAL A 43 5.32 23.20 5.48
N GLY A 44 4.11 23.41 4.98
CA GLY A 44 3.13 22.35 4.76
C GLY A 44 3.62 21.20 3.88
N TRP A 45 4.40 21.49 2.84
CA TRP A 45 4.97 20.48 1.95
C TRP A 45 5.98 19.56 2.67
N VAL A 46 6.82 20.11 3.56
CA VAL A 46 7.78 19.34 4.37
C VAL A 46 7.03 18.48 5.37
N CYS A 47 6.09 19.06 6.11
CA CYS A 47 5.27 18.32 7.08
C CYS A 47 4.49 17.19 6.41
N SER A 48 3.88 17.45 5.25
CA SER A 48 3.15 16.45 4.48
C SER A 48 4.06 15.30 4.05
N PHE A 49 5.27 15.61 3.59
CA PHE A 49 6.24 14.59 3.18
C PHE A 49 6.69 13.71 4.35
N LEU A 50 6.96 14.31 5.52
CA LEU A 50 7.36 13.56 6.73
C LEU A 50 6.23 12.64 7.22
N VAL A 51 4.98 13.10 7.13
CA VAL A 51 3.81 12.37 7.64
C VAL A 51 3.28 11.35 6.63
N ALA A 52 3.55 11.54 5.33
CA ALA A 52 3.02 10.70 4.26
C ALA A 52 3.38 9.22 4.41
N GLY A 53 4.65 8.90 4.72
CA GLY A 53 5.10 7.51 4.86
C GLY A 53 4.34 6.74 5.97
N PRO A 54 4.37 7.20 7.22
CA PRO A 54 3.62 6.58 8.32
C PRO A 54 2.11 6.52 8.05
N LEU A 55 1.53 7.58 7.50
CA LEU A 55 0.10 7.63 7.20
C LEU A 55 -0.28 6.61 6.11
N LEU A 56 0.59 6.43 5.11
CA LEU A 56 0.45 5.40 4.08
C LEU A 56 0.51 4.00 4.68
N VAL A 57 1.45 3.73 5.60
CA VAL A 57 1.51 2.45 6.34
C VAL A 57 0.21 2.23 7.13
N GLY A 58 -0.31 3.25 7.80
CA GLY A 58 -1.60 3.20 8.51
C GLY A 58 -2.78 2.83 7.61
N LEU A 59 -2.83 3.40 6.40
CA LEU A 59 -3.85 3.05 5.40
C LEU A 59 -3.76 1.58 4.98
N HIS A 60 -2.54 1.05 4.82
CA HIS A 60 -2.31 -0.35 4.49
C HIS A 60 -2.68 -1.29 5.65
N ILE A 61 -2.38 -0.93 6.91
CA ILE A 61 -2.83 -1.64 8.11
C ILE A 61 -4.35 -1.77 8.10
N PHE A 62 -5.06 -0.65 7.89
CA PHE A 62 -6.51 -0.63 7.83
C PHE A 62 -7.09 -1.51 6.71
N CYS A 63 -6.53 -1.42 5.49
CA CYS A 63 -7.01 -2.23 4.36
C CYS A 63 -6.75 -3.73 4.58
N LEU A 64 -5.60 -4.09 5.16
CA LEU A 64 -5.27 -5.46 5.53
C LEU A 64 -6.21 -5.97 6.64
N ALA A 65 -6.57 -5.13 7.60
CA ALA A 65 -7.54 -5.46 8.65
C ALA A 65 -8.94 -5.76 8.07
N ILE A 66 -9.41 -4.97 7.10
CA ILE A 66 -10.68 -5.25 6.39
C ILE A 66 -10.60 -6.57 5.62
N ALA A 67 -9.52 -6.78 4.86
CA ALA A 67 -9.33 -7.98 4.05
C ALA A 67 -9.33 -9.26 4.91
N ARG A 68 -8.71 -9.19 6.09
CA ARG A 68 -8.60 -10.27 7.08
C ARG A 68 -9.74 -10.31 8.11
N GLN A 69 -10.76 -9.46 7.96
CA GLN A 69 -11.92 -9.38 8.88
C GLN A 69 -11.55 -9.12 10.35
N ARG A 70 -10.42 -8.45 10.60
CA ARG A 70 -10.01 -8.04 11.95
C ARG A 70 -10.73 -6.75 12.35
N TYR A 71 -10.57 -6.29 13.59
CA TYR A 71 -11.07 -4.97 14.00
C TYR A 71 -10.48 -3.86 13.11
N HIS A 72 -11.33 -2.96 12.64
CA HIS A 72 -10.97 -1.88 11.72
C HIS A 72 -11.70 -0.59 12.10
N ALA A 73 -10.94 0.49 12.26
CA ALA A 73 -11.44 1.82 12.61
C ALA A 73 -10.61 2.90 11.92
N ALA A 74 -11.19 4.09 11.70
CA ALA A 74 -10.48 5.20 11.06
C ALA A 74 -9.22 5.63 11.84
N GLY A 75 -9.21 5.44 13.16
CA GLY A 75 -8.04 5.70 14.02
C GLY A 75 -6.82 4.83 13.72
N GLN A 76 -6.97 3.69 13.02
CA GLN A 76 -5.85 2.83 12.63
C GLN A 76 -4.86 3.50 11.68
N LEU A 77 -5.26 4.60 11.02
CA LEU A 77 -4.32 5.43 10.27
C LEU A 77 -3.15 5.90 11.14
N PHE A 78 -3.40 6.19 12.41
CA PHE A 78 -2.36 6.65 13.33
C PHE A 78 -1.48 5.51 13.86
N GLU A 79 -1.90 4.26 13.72
CA GLU A 79 -1.03 3.12 14.08
C GLU A 79 0.21 3.04 13.18
N GLY A 80 0.16 3.57 11.96
CA GLY A 80 1.32 3.64 11.08
C GLY A 80 2.48 4.47 11.65
N PHE A 81 2.21 5.37 12.60
CA PHE A 81 3.23 6.18 13.27
C PHE A 81 4.05 5.37 14.28
N THR A 82 3.62 4.18 14.71
CA THR A 82 4.48 3.33 15.55
C THR A 82 5.72 2.88 14.78
N THR A 83 5.63 2.83 13.45
CA THR A 83 6.69 2.43 12.54
C THR A 83 7.17 3.63 11.74
N PHE A 84 7.23 4.81 12.38
CA PHE A 84 7.51 6.09 11.72
C PHE A 84 8.81 6.05 10.90
N ALA A 85 9.91 5.65 11.53
CA ALA A 85 11.23 5.63 10.90
C ALA A 85 11.27 4.70 9.67
N ASN A 86 10.88 3.43 9.85
CA ASN A 86 10.93 2.44 8.75
C ASN A 86 9.92 2.80 7.64
N GLY A 87 8.74 3.33 8.00
CA GLY A 87 7.73 3.80 7.05
C GLY A 87 8.20 5.00 6.24
N LEU A 88 8.87 5.96 6.88
CA LEU A 88 9.46 7.12 6.23
C LEU A 88 10.62 6.71 5.31
N VAL A 89 11.54 5.85 5.79
CA VAL A 89 12.64 5.32 5.00
C VAL A 89 12.12 4.57 3.78
N ALA A 90 11.15 3.67 3.95
CA ALA A 90 10.53 2.95 2.85
C ALA A 90 9.89 3.91 1.84
N TYR A 91 9.17 4.93 2.31
CA TYR A 91 8.55 5.94 1.45
C TYR A 91 9.57 6.76 0.67
N ILE A 92 10.64 7.21 1.31
CA ILE A 92 11.71 7.98 0.65
C ILE A 92 12.42 7.11 -0.39
N LEU A 93 12.86 5.91 -0.02
CA LEU A 93 13.59 5.02 -0.93
C LEU A 93 12.74 4.59 -2.11
N THR A 94 11.48 4.21 -1.89
CA THR A 94 10.58 3.83 -3.00
C THR A 94 10.34 5.00 -3.94
N THR A 95 10.09 6.21 -3.40
CA THR A 95 9.93 7.43 -4.19
C THR A 95 11.17 7.72 -5.03
N ILE A 96 12.36 7.69 -4.42
CA ILE A 96 13.63 7.93 -5.12
C ILE A 96 13.87 6.89 -6.21
N PHE A 97 13.68 5.60 -5.92
CA PHE A 97 13.90 4.55 -6.92
C PHE A 97 12.91 4.67 -8.07
N ILE A 98 11.62 4.87 -7.80
CA ILE A 98 10.60 5.05 -8.85
C ILE A 98 10.94 6.29 -9.68
N PHE A 99 11.32 7.40 -9.04
CA PHE A 99 11.72 8.63 -9.73
C PHE A 99 12.94 8.38 -10.64
N LEU A 100 13.99 7.74 -10.14
CA LEU A 100 15.20 7.44 -10.90
C LEU A 100 14.92 6.52 -12.10
N TRP A 101 14.12 5.47 -11.91
CA TRP A 101 13.69 4.60 -13.00
C TRP A 101 12.83 5.34 -14.01
N SER A 102 11.92 6.20 -13.56
CA SER A 102 11.04 6.99 -14.41
C SER A 102 11.79 8.06 -15.21
N LEU A 103 12.85 8.64 -14.63
CA LEU A 103 13.73 9.60 -15.28
C LEU A 103 14.53 8.95 -16.42
N LEU A 104 14.98 7.71 -16.22
CA LEU A 104 15.67 6.95 -17.25
C LEU A 104 14.70 6.59 -18.38
N LEU A 105 13.55 5.99 -18.04
CA LEU A 105 12.50 5.58 -18.99
C LEU A 105 11.14 5.42 -18.26
N ILE A 106 10.04 5.81 -18.90
CA ILE A 106 8.69 5.73 -18.31
C ILE A 106 8.27 4.28 -17.99
N VAL A 107 8.51 3.34 -18.92
CA VAL A 107 8.11 1.93 -18.78
C VAL A 107 8.74 1.22 -17.57
N PRO A 108 10.07 1.25 -17.36
CA PRO A 108 10.66 0.64 -16.17
C PRO A 108 10.28 1.39 -14.88
N GLY A 109 9.97 2.69 -14.92
CA GLY A 109 9.42 3.42 -13.77
C GLY A 109 8.10 2.80 -13.27
N ILE A 110 7.18 2.50 -14.18
CA ILE A 110 5.91 1.83 -13.86
C ILE A 110 6.16 0.41 -13.31
N MET A 111 7.06 -0.34 -13.93
CA MET A 111 7.41 -1.70 -13.47
C MET A 111 8.09 -1.69 -12.09
N ALA A 112 8.87 -0.65 -11.79
CA ALA A 112 9.46 -0.44 -10.47
C ALA A 112 8.38 -0.13 -9.43
N ALA A 113 7.41 0.74 -9.74
CA ALA A 113 6.28 1.03 -8.87
C ALA A 113 5.50 -0.25 -8.50
N PHE A 114 5.20 -1.11 -9.48
CA PHE A 114 4.57 -2.40 -9.20
C PHE A 114 5.45 -3.33 -8.36
N SER A 115 6.77 -3.31 -8.56
CA SER A 115 7.70 -4.13 -7.77
C SER A 115 7.76 -3.72 -6.30
N TYR A 116 7.51 -2.44 -6.00
CA TYR A 116 7.56 -1.89 -4.64
C TYR A 116 6.20 -1.76 -3.96
N ALA A 117 5.10 -2.06 -4.66
CA ALA A 117 3.74 -1.92 -4.16
C ALA A 117 3.45 -2.73 -2.88
N MET A 118 4.16 -3.84 -2.64
CA MET A 118 3.97 -4.67 -1.45
C MET A 118 4.74 -4.16 -0.22
N THR A 119 5.65 -3.20 -0.37
CA THR A 119 6.51 -2.70 0.70
C THR A 119 5.71 -2.24 1.92
N PHE A 120 4.67 -1.42 1.70
CA PHE A 120 3.85 -0.88 2.78
C PHE A 120 2.94 -1.94 3.40
N PHE A 121 2.52 -2.97 2.66
CA PHE A 121 1.82 -4.13 3.22
C PHE A 121 2.72 -4.97 4.11
N ILE A 122 4.01 -5.12 3.76
CA ILE A 122 5.00 -5.81 4.59
C ILE A 122 5.22 -5.06 5.90
N LEU A 123 5.39 -3.73 5.86
CA LEU A 123 5.52 -2.90 7.07
C LEU A 123 4.25 -2.92 7.94
N ALA A 124 3.08 -3.00 7.29
CA ALA A 124 1.80 -3.11 7.98
C ALA A 124 1.65 -4.46 8.72
N ASP A 125 2.21 -5.53 8.16
CA ASP A 125 2.13 -6.89 8.72
C ASP A 125 3.25 -7.19 9.73
N ASP A 126 4.46 -6.68 9.48
CA ASP A 126 5.63 -6.81 10.37
C ASP A 126 6.32 -5.45 10.55
N ARG A 127 6.07 -4.86 11.73
CA ARG A 127 6.56 -3.51 12.09
C ARG A 127 8.05 -3.49 12.46
N THR A 128 8.67 -4.65 12.65
CA THR A 128 10.08 -4.77 13.06
C THR A 128 11.04 -4.72 11.88
N VAL A 129 10.53 -4.89 10.66
CA VAL A 129 11.33 -4.94 9.44
C VAL A 129 11.79 -3.54 9.05
N ASP A 130 13.07 -3.42 8.73
CA ASP A 130 13.66 -2.20 8.21
C ASP A 130 13.06 -1.81 6.84
N GLY A 131 12.98 -0.51 6.57
CA GLY A 131 12.35 0.02 5.35
C GLY A 131 13.01 -0.52 4.07
N LEU A 132 14.34 -0.63 4.05
CA LEU A 132 15.07 -1.18 2.90
C LEU A 132 14.82 -2.69 2.74
N GLU A 133 14.78 -3.43 3.84
CA GLU A 133 14.52 -4.86 3.82
C GLU A 133 13.09 -5.15 3.33
N ALA A 134 12.12 -4.33 3.70
CA ALA A 134 10.77 -4.43 3.18
C ALA A 134 10.68 -4.19 1.67
N ILE A 135 11.45 -3.22 1.13
CA ILE A 135 11.53 -2.99 -0.32
C ILE A 135 12.12 -4.23 -1.03
N ARG A 136 13.18 -4.81 -0.47
CA ARG A 136 13.82 -6.01 -1.01
C ARG A 136 12.84 -7.18 -1.03
N ARG A 137 12.11 -7.40 0.07
CA ARG A 137 11.07 -8.43 0.17
C ARG A 137 9.93 -8.18 -0.81
N SER A 138 9.47 -6.94 -0.98
CA SER A 138 8.46 -6.58 -1.98
C SER A 138 8.91 -6.95 -3.38
N LYS A 139 10.16 -6.59 -3.75
CA LYS A 139 10.73 -6.90 -5.07
C LYS A 139 10.82 -8.40 -5.32
N ALA A 140 11.21 -9.17 -4.31
CA ALA A 140 11.30 -10.63 -4.37
C ALA A 140 9.90 -11.27 -4.54
N MET A 141 8.93 -10.90 -3.71
CA MET A 141 7.54 -11.37 -3.82
C MET A 141 6.91 -11.03 -5.18
N MET A 142 7.26 -9.88 -5.74
CA MET A 142 6.69 -9.42 -7.01
C MET A 142 7.37 -10.03 -8.23
N TYR A 143 8.48 -10.75 -8.08
CA TYR A 143 9.13 -11.42 -9.20
C TYR A 143 8.19 -12.49 -9.81
N GLY A 144 8.02 -12.47 -11.13
CA GLY A 144 7.04 -13.32 -11.84
C GLY A 144 5.56 -12.89 -11.73
N HIS A 145 5.21 -11.98 -10.80
CA HIS A 145 3.81 -11.64 -10.49
C HIS A 145 3.42 -10.21 -10.89
N ARG A 146 4.36 -9.39 -11.38
CA ARG A 146 4.14 -7.96 -11.74
C ARG A 146 2.99 -7.78 -12.74
N TRP A 147 2.91 -8.69 -13.72
CA TRP A 147 1.86 -8.64 -14.73
C TRP A 147 0.46 -8.85 -14.14
N ARG A 148 0.33 -9.72 -13.13
CA ARG A 148 -0.96 -9.92 -12.44
C ARG A 148 -1.44 -8.65 -11.74
N LEU A 149 -0.53 -7.94 -11.08
CA LEU A 149 -0.85 -6.65 -10.45
C LEU A 149 -1.20 -5.59 -11.51
N CYS A 150 -0.49 -5.56 -12.63
CA CYS A 150 -0.80 -4.69 -13.77
C CYS A 150 -2.20 -4.97 -14.33
N CYS A 151 -2.57 -6.24 -14.53
CA CYS A 151 -3.90 -6.63 -14.97
C CYS A 151 -4.97 -6.22 -13.94
N LEU A 152 -4.72 -6.41 -12.65
CA LEU A 152 -5.63 -5.98 -11.59
C LEU A 152 -5.87 -4.46 -11.68
N VAL A 153 -4.81 -3.66 -11.67
CA VAL A 153 -4.91 -2.19 -11.77
C VAL A 153 -5.54 -1.76 -13.09
N GLY A 154 -5.22 -2.43 -14.20
CA GLY A 154 -5.82 -2.17 -15.51
C GLY A 154 -7.34 -2.33 -15.54
N ARG A 155 -7.90 -3.24 -14.74
CA ARG A 155 -9.36 -3.36 -14.57
C ARG A 155 -9.98 -2.22 -13.77
N PHE A 156 -9.20 -1.60 -12.89
CA PHE A 156 -9.61 -0.43 -12.13
C PHE A 156 -9.52 0.86 -12.94
N THR A 157 -8.84 0.90 -14.08
CA THR A 157 -8.74 2.09 -14.94
C THR A 157 -10.11 2.69 -15.30
N GLY A 158 -11.11 1.85 -15.59
CA GLY A 158 -12.47 2.34 -15.86
C GLY A 158 -13.12 3.00 -14.63
N TRP A 159 -12.90 2.43 -13.44
CA TRP A 159 -13.40 2.99 -12.17
C TRP A 159 -12.67 4.28 -11.79
N ILE A 160 -11.36 4.35 -12.05
CA ILE A 160 -10.53 5.55 -11.86
C ILE A 160 -11.02 6.68 -12.78
N LEU A 161 -11.32 6.37 -14.04
CA LEU A 161 -11.86 7.34 -14.99
C LEU A 161 -13.24 7.88 -14.53
N LEU A 162 -14.12 7.01 -14.03
CA LEU A 162 -15.39 7.42 -13.43
C LEU A 162 -15.18 8.30 -12.18
N GLY A 163 -14.17 7.96 -11.36
CA GLY A 163 -13.74 8.80 -10.23
C GLY A 163 -13.34 10.20 -10.67
N LEU A 164 -12.63 10.32 -11.79
CA LEU A 164 -12.22 11.61 -12.34
C LEU A 164 -13.42 12.44 -12.84
N VAL A 165 -14.36 11.81 -13.54
CA VAL A 165 -15.57 12.47 -14.06
C VAL A 165 -16.47 12.97 -12.92
N THR A 166 -16.47 12.29 -11.77
CA THR A 166 -17.26 12.66 -10.58
C THR A 166 -16.57 13.70 -9.68
N PHE A 167 -15.63 14.50 -10.22
CA PHE A 167 -14.81 15.46 -9.48
C PHE A 167 -14.07 14.84 -8.28
N GLY A 168 -13.73 13.55 -8.38
CA GLY A 168 -12.98 12.83 -7.38
C GLY A 168 -13.79 12.18 -6.27
N ILE A 169 -15.11 12.38 -6.22
CA ILE A 169 -15.98 11.74 -5.22
C ILE A 169 -15.94 10.21 -5.36
N GLY A 170 -15.89 9.70 -6.59
CA GLY A 170 -15.77 8.26 -6.84
C GLY A 170 -14.52 7.63 -6.24
N PHE A 171 -13.42 8.39 -6.02
CA PHE A 171 -12.20 7.85 -5.42
C PHE A 171 -12.39 7.40 -3.97
N LEU A 172 -13.38 7.92 -3.25
CA LEU A 172 -13.69 7.50 -1.88
C LEU A 172 -14.17 6.04 -1.81
N TRP A 173 -14.78 5.52 -2.88
CA TRP A 173 -15.17 4.11 -3.00
C TRP A 173 -14.11 3.30 -3.74
N VAL A 174 -13.55 3.85 -4.82
CA VAL A 174 -12.57 3.14 -5.65
C VAL A 174 -11.25 2.90 -4.89
N GLY A 175 -10.83 3.84 -4.05
CA GLY A 175 -9.63 3.74 -3.21
C GLY A 175 -9.64 2.52 -2.28
N PRO A 176 -10.60 2.38 -1.34
CA PRO A 176 -10.65 1.22 -0.46
C PRO A 176 -10.92 -0.06 -1.23
N TYR A 177 -11.68 0.00 -2.32
CA TYR A 177 -11.93 -1.16 -3.16
C TYR A 177 -10.65 -1.71 -3.80
N LEU A 178 -9.83 -0.83 -4.39
CA LEU A 178 -8.53 -1.19 -4.95
C LEU A 178 -7.58 -1.69 -3.86
N MET A 179 -7.47 -0.98 -2.74
CA MET A 179 -6.52 -1.35 -1.68
C MET A 179 -6.85 -2.69 -1.01
N VAL A 180 -8.13 -3.01 -0.81
CA VAL A 180 -8.53 -4.33 -0.28
C VAL A 180 -8.28 -5.44 -1.31
N SER A 181 -8.47 -5.18 -2.61
CA SER A 181 -8.09 -6.15 -3.65
C SER A 181 -6.58 -6.41 -3.67
N VAL A 182 -5.76 -5.35 -3.55
CA VAL A 182 -4.29 -5.47 -3.49
C VAL A 182 -3.86 -6.13 -2.18
N ALA A 183 -4.54 -5.88 -1.06
CA ALA A 183 -4.28 -6.56 0.22
C ALA A 183 -4.53 -8.07 0.12
N LYS A 184 -5.59 -8.49 -0.58
CA LYS A 184 -5.84 -9.92 -0.83
C LYS A 184 -4.78 -10.53 -1.73
N PHE A 185 -4.35 -9.79 -2.77
CA PHE A 185 -3.25 -10.20 -3.63
C PHE A 185 -1.93 -10.37 -2.84
N TYR A 186 -1.66 -9.47 -1.89
CA TYR A 186 -0.53 -9.60 -0.96
C TYR A 186 -0.61 -10.89 -0.13
N ASP A 187 -1.77 -11.18 0.47
CA ASP A 187 -1.96 -12.41 1.25
C ASP A 187 -1.78 -13.69 0.40
N GLU A 188 -2.16 -13.67 -0.89
CA GLU A 188 -1.88 -14.76 -1.83
C GLU A 188 -0.38 -14.95 -2.09
N LEU A 189 0.35 -13.86 -2.33
CA LEU A 189 1.80 -13.93 -2.57
C LEU A 189 2.52 -14.47 -1.33
N LYS A 190 2.10 -14.03 -0.14
CA LYS A 190 2.64 -14.51 1.13
C LYS A 190 2.34 -16.00 1.37
N GLY A 191 1.12 -16.44 1.06
CA GLY A 191 0.70 -17.84 1.22
C GLY A 191 1.30 -18.81 0.20
N SER A 192 1.75 -18.32 -0.97
CA SER A 192 2.28 -19.15 -2.06
C SER A 192 3.73 -19.60 -1.87
N GLY A 193 4.28 -19.52 -0.66
CA GLY A 193 5.58 -20.09 -0.32
C GLY A 193 6.80 -19.34 -0.89
N HIS A 194 6.65 -18.09 -1.33
CA HIS A 194 7.81 -17.18 -1.41
C HIS A 194 8.20 -16.78 0.02
N SER A 195 8.83 -17.74 0.71
CA SER A 195 9.49 -17.53 1.98
C SER A 195 10.34 -16.28 1.86
N PHE A 196 10.04 -15.30 2.71
CA PHE A 196 10.87 -14.13 2.90
C PHE A 196 12.33 -14.60 3.01
N PRO A 197 13.30 -13.96 2.33
CA PRO A 197 14.65 -13.96 2.87
C PRO A 197 14.48 -13.55 4.34
N GLN A 198 14.73 -14.49 5.25
CA GLN A 198 14.62 -14.25 6.67
C GLN A 198 15.46 -13.00 6.97
N PRO A 199 15.02 -12.10 7.86
CA PRO A 199 15.96 -11.10 8.36
C PRO A 199 17.16 -11.87 8.88
N TYR A 200 18.37 -11.36 8.66
CA TYR A 200 19.60 -11.95 9.17
C TYR A 200 19.33 -12.41 10.61
N ARG A 201 19.12 -13.71 10.78
CA ARG A 201 19.10 -14.29 12.12
C ARG A 201 20.53 -14.11 12.54
N GLU A 202 20.72 -13.25 13.53
CA GLU A 202 21.97 -12.98 14.21
C GLU A 202 22.99 -14.08 13.91
N MET A 203 24.05 -13.74 13.17
CA MET A 203 25.31 -14.42 13.39
C MET A 203 25.72 -14.02 14.81
N THR A 204 25.13 -14.64 15.82
CA THR A 204 25.78 -14.76 17.13
C THR A 204 27.00 -15.64 16.88
N PRO A 205 28.23 -15.11 17.00
CA PRO A 205 29.38 -15.97 17.12
C PRO A 205 29.36 -16.53 18.54
N GLY A 206 28.96 -17.78 18.72
CA GLY A 206 29.05 -18.43 20.03
C GLY A 206 28.05 -19.56 20.27
N ALA A 207 28.41 -20.76 19.84
CA ALA A 207 28.22 -21.99 20.61
C ALA A 207 29.28 -23.01 20.15
#